data_AF-A0A4Q0NP73-F1
#
_entry.id   AF-A0A4Q0NP73-F1
#
_cell.length_a   1.000
_cell.length_b   1.000
_cell.length_c   1.000
_cell.angle_alpha   90.00
_cell.angle_beta   90.00
_cell.angle_gamma   90.00
#
_symmetry.space_group_name_H-M   'P 1'
#
loop_
_entity.id
_entity.type
_entity.pdbx_description
1 polymer ?
#
loop_
_entity_poly.entity_id
_entity_poly.type
_entity_poly.pdbx_seq_one_letter_code
_entity_poly.pdbx_strand_id
1 'polypeptide(L)'
;MKDNKPPCPKKEYQKVSFELKLMIIDQIQNGQISINYAAKSYNFSRSSIDYWLKKYSTLEQKKRGMSKQDEIKKLKDKIEELEFIKEFQRDYIANLENLSGLDLAKKHLPEALAKEIEKRKRDLLK
;
A
#
# COMPACT_ATOMS: atom_id res chain seq x y z
N MET A 1 47.49 -29.19 11.66
CA MET A 1 47.69 -28.87 10.23
C MET A 1 46.98 -27.53 9.97
N LYS A 2 47.65 -26.54 9.40
CA LYS A 2 47.01 -25.24 9.08
C LYS A 2 46.30 -25.39 7.73
N ASP A 3 44.98 -25.22 7.73
CA ASP A 3 44.18 -25.27 6.50
C ASP A 3 44.52 -24.07 5.60
N ASN A 4 45.35 -24.31 4.59
CA ASN A 4 45.64 -23.34 3.53
C ASN A 4 44.41 -23.25 2.60
N LYS A 5 43.44 -22.41 2.94
CA LYS A 5 42.36 -22.05 2.00
C LYS A 5 42.98 -21.32 0.80
N PRO A 6 42.69 -21.72 -0.45
CA PRO A 6 43.20 -21.03 -1.62
C PRO A 6 42.71 -19.57 -1.62
N PRO A 7 43.49 -18.61 -2.15
CA PRO A 7 43.07 -17.22 -2.26
C PRO A 7 41.80 -17.13 -3.10
N CYS A 8 40.76 -16.49 -2.59
CA CYS A 8 39.55 -16.22 -3.38
C CYS A 8 39.94 -15.41 -4.62
N PRO A 9 39.53 -15.84 -5.84
CA PRO A 9 39.81 -15.08 -7.06
C PRO A 9 39.18 -13.69 -6.96
N LYS A 10 39.97 -12.65 -7.23
CA LYS A 10 39.47 -11.28 -7.29
C LYS A 10 38.51 -11.16 -8.47
N LYS A 11 37.28 -10.71 -8.21
CA LYS A 11 36.33 -10.41 -9.28
C LYS A 11 36.84 -9.20 -10.07
N GLU A 12 36.83 -9.31 -11.39
CA GLU A 12 37.14 -8.17 -12.25
C GLU A 12 36.10 -7.06 -12.08
N TYR A 13 36.57 -5.82 -12.09
CA TYR A 13 35.71 -4.65 -11.93
C TYR A 13 34.87 -4.45 -13.20
N GLN A 14 33.57 -4.78 -13.13
CA GLN A 14 32.65 -4.48 -14.21
C GLN A 14 32.12 -3.04 -14.04
N LYS A 15 32.54 -2.15 -14.94
CA LYS A 15 32.13 -0.73 -14.88
C LYS A 15 30.66 -0.59 -15.29
N VAL A 16 29.81 -0.35 -14.29
CA VAL A 16 28.37 -0.09 -14.49
C VAL A 16 28.18 1.33 -15.03
N SER A 17 27.44 1.47 -16.13
CA SER A 17 27.12 2.78 -16.72
C SER A 17 26.31 3.64 -15.74
N PHE A 18 26.48 4.96 -15.83
CA PHE A 18 25.76 5.88 -14.93
C PHE A 18 24.26 5.89 -15.21
N GLU A 19 23.87 5.82 -16.48
CA GLU A 19 22.48 5.74 -16.93
C GLU A 19 21.74 4.55 -16.34
N LEU A 20 22.36 3.36 -16.33
CA LEU A 20 21.76 2.17 -15.74
C LEU A 20 21.51 2.34 -14.23
N LYS A 21 22.39 3.04 -13.52
CA LYS A 21 22.20 3.35 -12.09
C LYS A 21 20.99 4.26 -11.89
N LEU A 22 20.84 5.30 -12.72
CA LEU A 22 19.69 6.20 -12.65
C LEU A 22 18.38 5.48 -12.95
N MET A 23 18.36 4.62 -13.96
CA MET A 23 17.19 3.82 -14.31
C MET A 23 16.76 2.90 -13.15
N ILE A 24 17.71 2.18 -12.55
CA ILE A 24 17.43 1.31 -11.39
C ILE A 24 16.90 2.12 -10.21
N ILE A 25 17.48 3.29 -9.92
CA ILE A 25 17.03 4.20 -8.86
C ILE A 25 15.58 4.64 -9.10
N ASP A 26 15.26 5.06 -10.32
CA ASP A 26 13.92 5.55 -10.65
C ASP A 26 12.86 4.45 -10.52
N GLN A 27 13.13 3.25 -11.02
CA GLN A 27 12.24 2.10 -10.87
C GLN A 27 11.98 1.73 -9.40
N ILE A 28 13.02 1.81 -8.55
CA ILE A 28 12.90 1.55 -7.12
C ILE A 28 12.08 2.65 -6.42
N GLN A 29 12.38 3.92 -6.68
CA GLN A 29 11.71 5.04 -6.01
C GLN A 29 10.25 5.20 -6.45
N ASN A 30 9.93 4.82 -7.69
CA ASN A 30 8.54 4.77 -8.16
C ASN A 30 7.78 3.55 -7.65
N GLY A 31 8.46 2.59 -7.01
CA GLY A 31 7.87 1.39 -6.41
C GLY A 31 7.59 0.27 -7.42
N GLN A 32 8.15 0.33 -8.63
CA GLN A 32 7.95 -0.70 -9.65
C GLN A 32 8.70 -1.99 -9.31
N ILE A 33 9.89 -1.86 -8.72
CA ILE A 33 10.70 -2.99 -8.27
C ILE A 33 11.22 -2.76 -6.86
N SER A 34 11.37 -3.83 -6.09
CA SER A 34 12.06 -3.77 -4.80
C SER A 34 13.59 -3.78 -4.98
N ILE A 35 14.32 -3.28 -3.98
CA ILE A 35 15.80 -3.37 -3.95
C ILE A 35 16.26 -4.84 -4.07
N ASN A 36 15.54 -5.76 -3.42
CA ASN A 36 15.85 -7.19 -3.47
C ASN A 36 15.66 -7.77 -4.88
N TYR A 37 14.61 -7.34 -5.56
CA TYR A 37 14.35 -7.75 -6.94
C TYR A 37 15.42 -7.18 -7.88
N ALA A 38 15.70 -5.87 -7.79
CA ALA A 38 16.74 -5.22 -8.57
C ALA A 38 18.12 -5.88 -8.39
N ALA A 39 18.49 -6.21 -7.15
CA ALA A 39 19.75 -6.90 -6.86
C ALA A 39 19.86 -8.26 -7.57
N LYS A 40 18.75 -9.03 -7.60
CA LYS A 40 18.70 -10.32 -8.28
C LYS A 40 18.70 -10.16 -9.81
N SER A 41 17.85 -9.28 -10.35
CA SER A 41 17.65 -9.12 -11.79
C SER A 41 18.87 -8.53 -12.50
N TYR A 42 19.56 -7.58 -11.87
CA TYR A 42 20.74 -6.93 -12.44
C TYR A 42 22.08 -7.49 -11.90
N ASN A 43 22.02 -8.55 -11.09
CA ASN A 43 23.19 -9.20 -10.47
C ASN A 43 24.12 -8.23 -9.71
N PHE A 44 23.54 -7.25 -9.03
CA PHE A 44 24.25 -6.30 -8.16
C PHE A 44 24.02 -6.62 -6.70
N SER A 45 25.01 -6.31 -5.85
CA SER A 45 24.78 -6.41 -4.40
C SER A 45 23.76 -5.37 -3.96
N ARG A 46 22.91 -5.73 -2.98
CA ARG A 46 21.97 -4.78 -2.36
C ARG A 46 22.69 -3.55 -1.80
N SER A 47 23.91 -3.73 -1.27
CA SER A 47 24.74 -2.64 -0.77
C SER A 47 25.17 -1.65 -1.85
N SER A 48 25.43 -2.11 -3.07
CA SER A 48 25.77 -1.23 -4.20
C SER A 48 24.58 -0.38 -4.61
N ILE A 49 23.39 -1.00 -4.67
CA ILE A 49 22.13 -0.31 -4.98
C ILE A 49 21.78 0.69 -3.88
N ASP A 50 21.92 0.32 -2.61
CA ASP A 50 21.69 1.22 -1.47
C ASP A 50 22.63 2.43 -1.51
N TYR A 51 23.90 2.21 -1.84
CA TYR A 51 24.87 3.30 -2.05
C TYR A 51 24.44 4.23 -3.20
N TRP A 52 23.99 3.68 -4.33
CA TRP A 52 23.51 4.49 -5.45
C TRP A 52 22.26 5.29 -5.08
N LEU A 53 21.31 4.69 -4.36
CA LEU A 53 20.14 5.37 -3.83
C LEU A 53 20.55 6.53 -2.92
N LYS A 54 21.51 6.34 -2.00
CA LYS A 54 21.97 7.42 -1.13
C LYS A 54 22.68 8.55 -1.88
N LYS A 55 23.50 8.21 -2.87
CA LYS A 55 24.40 9.15 -3.56
C LYS A 55 23.77 9.87 -4.76
N TYR A 56 22.90 9.19 -5.51
CA TYR A 56 22.39 9.68 -6.79
C TYR A 56 20.88 9.92 -6.81
N SER A 57 20.14 9.63 -5.73
CA SER A 57 18.71 9.98 -5.69
C SER A 57 18.49 11.48 -5.51
N THR A 58 17.55 12.00 -6.28
CA THR A 58 17.15 13.42 -6.22
C THR A 58 16.22 13.66 -5.04
N LEU A 59 16.24 14.87 -4.48
CA LEU A 59 15.34 15.29 -3.40
C LEU A 59 13.86 15.04 -3.76
N GLU A 60 13.46 15.37 -4.99
CA GLU A 60 12.11 15.16 -5.49
C GLU A 60 11.70 13.69 -5.52
N GLN A 61 12.61 12.79 -5.88
CA GLN A 61 12.32 11.35 -5.88
C GLN A 61 12.19 10.79 -4.46
N LYS A 62 12.92 11.34 -3.48
CA LYS A 62 12.74 11.01 -2.05
C LYS A 62 11.38 11.51 -1.53
N LYS A 63 10.98 12.73 -1.89
CA LYS A 63 9.67 13.30 -1.51
C LYS A 63 8.49 12.49 -2.08
N ARG A 64 8.59 12.01 -3.33
CA ARG A 64 7.53 11.18 -3.95
C ARG A 64 7.19 9.92 -3.16
N GLY A 65 8.20 9.23 -2.63
CA GLY A 65 8.00 8.04 -1.79
C GLY A 65 7.25 8.37 -0.49
N MET A 66 7.59 9.47 0.18
CA MET A 66 6.90 9.92 1.39
C MET A 66 5.47 10.40 1.09
N SER A 67 5.27 11.16 0.00
CA SER A 67 3.96 11.67 -0.41
C SER A 67 2.94 10.57 -0.68
N LYS A 68 3.35 9.42 -1.25
CA LYS A 68 2.44 8.29 -1.45
C LYS A 68 1.98 7.67 -0.13
N GLN A 69 2.86 7.59 0.86
CA GLN A 69 2.50 7.06 2.18
C GLN A 69 1.53 7.99 2.90
N ASP A 70 1.72 9.30 2.78
CA ASP A 70 0.80 10.31 3.33
C ASP A 70 -0.57 10.26 2.66
N GLU A 71 -0.61 10.06 1.34
CA GLU A 71 -1.85 9.89 0.58
C GLU A 71 -2.57 8.59 0.97
N ILE A 72 -1.85 7.48 1.11
CA ILE A 72 -2.40 6.22 1.62
C ILE A 72 -3.00 6.42 3.01
N LYS A 73 -2.33 7.16 3.89
CA LYS A 73 -2.85 7.46 5.22
C LYS A 73 -4.16 8.26 5.14
N LYS A 74 -4.17 9.37 4.38
CA LYS A 74 -5.37 10.20 4.18
C LYS A 74 -6.55 9.40 3.61
N LEU A 75 -6.29 8.51 2.66
CA LEU A 75 -7.32 7.66 2.07
C LEU A 75 -7.88 6.66 3.09
N LYS A 76 -7.03 6.07 3.95
CA LYS A 76 -7.48 5.19 5.04
C LYS A 76 -8.33 5.92 6.07
N ASP A 77 -7.87 7.09 6.52
CA ASP A 77 -8.60 7.91 7.50
C ASP A 77 -9.99 8.29 6.94
N LYS A 78 -10.06 8.64 5.64
CA LYS A 78 -11.33 8.92 4.96
C LYS A 78 -12.24 7.70 4.82
N ILE A 79 -11.67 6.51 4.59
CA ILE A 79 -12.45 5.26 4.53
C ILE A 79 -13.07 4.97 5.90
N GLU A 80 -12.30 5.10 6.98
CA GLU A 80 -12.78 4.89 8.35
C GLU A 80 -13.92 5.86 8.71
N GLU A 81 -13.77 7.14 8.36
CA GLU A 81 -14.83 8.14 8.56
C GLU A 81 -16.11 7.80 7.78
N LEU A 82 -15.98 7.38 6.52
CA LEU A 82 -17.11 6.98 5.68
C LEU A 82 -17.78 5.70 6.18
N GLU A 83 -17.01 4.74 6.68
CA GLU A 83 -17.53 3.51 7.28
C GLU A 83 -18.34 3.81 8.55
N PHE A 84 -17.84 4.72 9.40
CA PHE A 84 -18.56 5.18 10.58
C PHE A 84 -19.89 5.87 10.22
N ILE A 85 -19.87 6.83 9.29
CA ILE A 85 -21.09 7.53 8.84
C ILE A 85 -22.10 6.53 8.27
N LYS A 86 -21.63 5.57 7.48
CA LYS A 86 -22.47 4.54 6.88
C LYS A 86 -23.10 3.64 7.94
N GLU A 87 -22.37 3.25 8.98
CA GLU A 87 -22.91 2.46 10.09
C GLU A 87 -23.97 3.26 10.87
N PHE A 88 -23.67 4.50 11.22
CA PHE A 88 -24.61 5.39 11.89
C PHE A 88 -25.90 5.59 11.09
N GLN A 89 -25.79 5.83 9.77
CA GLN A 89 -26.95 5.99 8.90
C GLN A 89 -27.82 4.73 8.85
N ARG A 90 -27.22 3.54 8.83
CA ARG A 90 -27.97 2.26 8.85
C ARG A 90 -28.76 2.10 10.14
N ASP A 91 -28.14 2.41 11.28
CA ASP A 91 -28.79 2.33 12.58
C ASP A 91 -29.94 3.35 12.67
N TYR A 92 -29.71 4.57 12.20
CA TYR A 92 -30.75 5.59 12.15
C TYR A 92 -31.94 5.18 11.28
N ILE A 93 -31.69 4.66 10.07
CA ILE A 93 -32.76 4.18 9.17
C ILE A 93 -33.52 3.02 9.82
N ALA A 94 -32.83 2.02 10.37
CA ALA A 94 -33.48 0.89 11.02
C ALA A 94 -34.40 1.34 12.18
N ASN A 95 -33.94 2.30 12.99
CA ASN A 95 -34.73 2.88 14.07
C ASN A 95 -35.95 3.65 13.55
N LEU A 96 -35.77 4.49 12.52
CA LEU A 96 -36.87 5.23 11.91
C LEU A 96 -37.93 4.30 11.32
N GLU A 97 -37.53 3.22 10.66
CA GLU A 97 -38.46 2.23 10.13
C GLU A 97 -39.18 1.44 11.21
N ASN A 98 -38.52 1.16 12.33
CA ASN A 98 -39.17 0.56 13.51
C ASN A 98 -40.23 1.51 14.09
N LEU A 99 -39.92 2.80 14.22
CA LEU A 99 -40.84 3.81 14.76
C LEU A 99 -42.02 4.10 13.84
N SER A 100 -41.77 4.20 12.53
CA SER A 100 -42.80 4.57 11.54
C SER A 100 -43.61 3.39 11.01
N GLY A 101 -43.10 2.16 11.17
CA GLY A 101 -43.70 0.95 10.58
C GLY A 101 -43.58 0.85 9.06
N LEU A 102 -42.82 1.77 8.42
CA LEU A 102 -42.59 1.78 6.98
C LEU A 102 -41.32 1.00 6.62
N ASP A 103 -41.33 0.32 5.47
CA ASP A 103 -40.18 -0.44 4.95
C ASP A 103 -39.62 0.26 3.69
N LEU A 104 -38.96 1.40 3.93
CA LEU A 104 -38.47 2.31 2.89
C LEU A 104 -37.17 1.79 2.27
N ALA A 105 -36.34 1.12 3.06
CA ALA A 105 -35.07 0.55 2.65
C ALA A 105 -35.25 -0.45 1.50
N LYS A 106 -36.21 -1.39 1.61
CA LYS A 106 -36.51 -2.33 0.51
C LYS A 106 -36.95 -1.67 -0.78
N LYS A 107 -37.63 -0.52 -0.68
CA LYS A 107 -38.22 0.17 -1.83
C LYS A 107 -37.21 1.07 -2.56
N HIS A 108 -36.28 1.67 -1.83
CA HIS A 108 -35.42 2.73 -2.34
C HIS A 108 -33.93 2.38 -2.39
N LEU A 109 -33.48 1.33 -1.70
CA LEU A 109 -32.08 0.93 -1.68
C LEU A 109 -31.83 -0.33 -2.51
N PRO A 110 -30.61 -0.47 -3.07
CA PRO A 110 -30.14 -1.73 -3.64
C PRO A 110 -30.32 -2.90 -2.67
N GLU A 111 -30.62 -4.09 -3.22
CA GLU A 111 -30.96 -5.29 -2.45
C GLU A 111 -29.93 -5.63 -1.35
N ALA A 112 -28.64 -5.47 -1.64
CA ALA A 112 -27.57 -5.71 -0.66
C ALA A 112 -27.67 -4.77 0.55
N LEU A 113 -27.92 -3.48 0.32
CA LEU A 113 -28.02 -2.47 1.38
C LEU A 113 -29.33 -2.62 2.17
N ALA A 114 -30.43 -2.93 1.49
CA ALA A 114 -31.71 -3.19 2.13
C ALA A 114 -31.63 -4.38 3.10
N LYS A 115 -31.01 -5.50 2.67
CA LYS A 115 -30.80 -6.68 3.53
C LYS A 115 -29.96 -6.38 4.78
N GLU A 116 -28.95 -5.51 4.65
CA GLU A 116 -28.12 -5.11 5.80
C GLU A 116 -28.92 -4.29 6.82
N ILE A 117 -29.80 -3.39 6.36
CA ILE A 117 -30.68 -2.61 7.24
C ILE A 117 -31.72 -3.51 7.91
N GLU A 118 -32.32 -4.45 7.18
CA GLU A 118 -33.24 -5.43 7.78
C GLU A 118 -32.58 -6.31 8.84
N LYS A 119 -31.31 -6.67 8.64
CA LYS A 119 -30.54 -7.43 9.62
C LYS A 119 -30.35 -6.60 10.90
N ARG A 120 -29.89 -5.34 10.76
CA ARG A 120 -29.76 -4.39 11.88
C ARG A 120 -31.07 -4.19 12.62
N LYS A 121 -32.18 -4.02 11.89
CA LYS A 121 -33.53 -3.87 12.44
C LYS A 121 -33.93 -5.06 13.31
N ARG A 122 -33.63 -6.28 12.85
CA ARG A 122 -33.84 -7.52 13.62
C ARG A 122 -32.95 -7.62 14.86
N ASP A 123 -31.70 -7.18 14.75
CA ASP A 123 -30.76 -7.20 15.87
C ASP A 123 -31.14 -6.18 16.97
N LEU A 124 -31.78 -5.06 16.62
CA LEU A 124 -32.32 -4.09 17.59
C LEU A 124 -33.58 -4.55 18.32
N LEU A 125 -34.30 -5.54 17.78
CA LEU A 125 -35.53 -6.11 18.36
C LEU A 125 -35.25 -7.34 19.23
N LYS A 126 -34.00 -7.84 19.25
CA LYS A 126 -33.53 -8.89 20.15
C LYS A 126 -33.05 -8.32 21.47
#